data_AF-A0A6J5YYB2-F1
#
_entry.id   AF-A0A6J5YYB2-F1
#
_cell.length_a   1.000
_cell.length_b   1.000
_cell.length_c   1.000
_cell.angle_alpha   90.00
_cell.angle_beta   90.00
_cell.angle_gamma   90.00
#
_symmetry.space_group_name_H-M   'P 1'
#
loop_
_entity.id
_entity.type
_entity.pdbx_description
1 polymer ?
#
loop_
_entity_poly.entity_id
_entity_poly.type
_entity_poly.pdbx_seq_one_letter_code
_entity_poly.pdbx_strand_id
1 'polypeptide(L)'
;MSLIEPLPYVKDSNGIPILDTSDEALVKVVAIASGLGASSAYTWLKIPASSRMSDVAGATTLPILMLGGEPGPNPDAQFARWEIAMSEPNVRGLVAGRTLLYPSVGEPEDAVMRASSVIRPNSHPTKGA
;
A
#
# COMPACT_ATOMS: atom_id res chain seq x y z
N MET A 1 2.31 18.80 5.81
CA MET A 1 2.03 17.62 4.97
C MET A 1 2.03 16.41 5.88
N SER A 2 1.04 15.53 5.73
CA SER A 2 0.82 14.38 6.60
C SER A 2 0.66 13.11 5.76
N LEU A 3 1.34 12.03 6.16
CA LEU A 3 1.10 10.69 5.63
C LEU A 3 0.38 9.89 6.73
N ILE A 4 -0.87 9.51 6.47
CA ILE A 4 -1.69 8.79 7.43
C ILE A 4 -1.78 7.33 6.99
N GLU A 5 -1.52 6.39 7.90
CA GLU A 5 -1.65 4.95 7.68
C GLU A 5 -2.88 4.42 8.42
N PRO A 6 -4.09 4.48 7.82
CA PRO A 6 -5.28 3.94 8.45
C PRO A 6 -5.34 2.42 8.30
N LEU A 7 -5.43 1.71 9.43
CA LEU A 7 -5.62 0.26 9.47
C LEU A 7 -6.83 -0.08 10.35
N PRO A 8 -7.80 -0.87 9.85
CA PRO A 8 -9.03 -1.14 10.60
C PRO A 8 -8.79 -2.25 11.63
N TYR A 9 -8.26 -1.89 12.80
CA TYR A 9 -8.15 -2.82 13.92
C TYR A 9 -9.45 -2.91 14.71
N VAL A 10 -9.83 -4.14 15.06
CA VAL A 10 -10.89 -4.45 16.02
C VAL A 10 -10.30 -5.20 17.22
N LYS A 11 -11.06 -5.34 18.31
CA LYS A 11 -10.65 -6.16 19.46
C LYS A 11 -11.35 -7.51 19.41
N ASP A 12 -10.62 -8.58 19.67
CA ASP A 12 -11.21 -9.92 19.86
C ASP A 12 -11.93 -10.03 21.21
N SER A 13 -12.47 -11.21 21.53
CA SER A 13 -13.17 -11.47 22.80
C SER A 13 -12.29 -11.31 24.05
N ASN A 14 -10.97 -11.35 23.90
CA ASN A 14 -9.99 -11.18 24.97
C ASN A 14 -9.43 -9.73 25.01
N GLY A 15 -9.92 -8.84 24.15
CA GLY A 15 -9.46 -7.45 24.05
C GLY A 15 -8.19 -7.26 23.23
N ILE A 16 -7.67 -8.31 22.58
CA ILE A 16 -6.45 -8.24 21.76
C ILE A 16 -6.78 -7.57 20.42
N PRO A 17 -5.97 -6.59 19.97
CA PRO A 17 -6.16 -5.96 18.68
C PRO A 17 -5.87 -6.95 17.54
N ILE A 18 -6.84 -7.12 16.65
CA ILE A 18 -6.73 -7.89 15.41
C ILE A 18 -7.02 -6.98 14.23
N LEU A 19 -6.23 -7.13 13.16
CA LEU A 19 -6.47 -6.39 11.92
C LEU A 19 -7.66 -7.01 11.19
N ASP A 20 -8.69 -6.22 10.92
CA ASP A 20 -9.73 -6.59 9.98
C ASP A 20 -9.14 -6.50 8.56
N THR A 21 -9.11 -7.63 7.86
CA THR A 21 -8.51 -7.71 6.52
C THR A 21 -9.55 -7.62 5.40
N SER A 22 -10.81 -7.33 5.73
CA SER A 22 -11.87 -7.15 4.75
C SER A 22 -11.69 -5.85 3.96
N ASP A 23 -12.04 -5.92 2.68
CA ASP A 23 -12.02 -4.75 1.79
C ASP A 23 -13.05 -3.71 2.27
N GLU A 24 -14.19 -4.14 2.85
CA GLU A 24 -15.21 -3.27 3.44
C GLU A 24 -14.64 -2.42 4.59
N ALA A 25 -13.89 -3.04 5.49
CA ALA A 25 -13.27 -2.32 6.60
C ALA A 25 -12.19 -1.34 6.10
N LEU A 26 -11.44 -1.73 5.06
CA LEU A 26 -10.44 -0.87 4.46
C LEU A 26 -11.07 0.35 3.76
N VAL A 27 -12.10 0.16 2.94
CA VAL A 27 -12.89 1.24 2.31
C VAL A 27 -13.39 2.22 3.37
N LYS A 28 -13.97 1.69 4.46
CA LYS A 28 -14.51 2.49 5.55
C LYS A 28 -13.43 3.34 6.23
N VAL A 29 -12.28 2.76 6.57
CA VAL A 29 -11.23 3.50 7.27
C VAL A 29 -10.55 4.52 6.36
N VAL A 30 -10.46 4.26 5.05
CA VAL A 30 -9.98 5.24 4.04
C VAL A 30 -10.90 6.44 3.98
N ALA A 31 -12.22 6.22 3.92
CA ALA A 31 -13.19 7.31 3.91
C ALA A 31 -13.10 8.15 5.20
N ILE A 32 -12.98 7.50 6.37
CA ILE A 32 -12.80 8.19 7.66
C ILE A 32 -11.50 9.00 7.66
N ALA A 33 -10.38 8.40 7.27
CA ALA A 33 -9.06 9.04 7.28
C ALA A 33 -9.00 10.27 6.35
N SER A 34 -9.77 10.25 5.26
CA SER A 34 -9.84 11.34 4.29
C SER A 34 -10.44 12.63 4.87
N GLY A 35 -11.24 12.52 5.93
CA GLY A 35 -11.87 13.64 6.65
C GLY A 35 -11.14 14.06 7.93
N LEU A 36 -9.98 13.49 8.25
CA LEU A 36 -9.27 13.83 9.48
C LEU A 36 -8.58 15.20 9.37
N GLY A 37 -8.86 16.06 10.36
CA GLY A 37 -8.30 17.41 10.46
C GLY A 37 -9.23 18.49 9.88
N ALA A 38 -8.85 19.76 10.06
CA ALA A 38 -9.62 20.90 9.53
C ALA A 38 -9.47 21.07 8.00
N SER A 39 -8.47 20.41 7.39
CA SER A 39 -8.24 20.36 5.94
C SER A 39 -7.41 19.14 5.59
N SER A 40 -7.71 18.52 4.44
CA SER A 40 -6.98 17.36 3.88
C SER A 40 -6.12 17.72 2.66
N ALA A 41 -5.95 19.01 2.35
CA ALA A 41 -5.22 19.47 1.16
C ALA A 41 -3.76 18.98 1.07
N TYR A 42 -3.16 18.59 2.20
CA TYR A 42 -1.80 18.07 2.28
C TYR A 42 -1.73 16.70 2.96
N THR A 43 -2.81 15.92 2.89
CA THR A 43 -2.88 14.56 3.41
C THR A 43 -2.68 13.54 2.31
N TRP A 44 -1.80 12.59 2.56
CA TRP A 44 -1.60 11.38 1.76
C TRP A 44 -2.01 10.18 2.59
N LEU A 45 -2.50 9.12 1.94
CA LEU A 45 -2.83 7.87 2.62
C LEU A 45 -1.79 6.79 2.31
N LYS A 46 -1.39 6.03 3.32
CA LYS A 46 -0.60 4.81 3.20
C LYS A 46 -1.48 3.62 3.53
N ILE A 47 -1.81 2.77 2.56
CA ILE A 47 -2.82 1.71 2.75
C ILE A 47 -2.41 0.36 2.14
N PRO A 48 -2.98 -0.76 2.61
CA PRO A 48 -2.80 -2.08 1.98
C PRO A 48 -3.20 -2.07 0.51
N ALA A 49 -2.44 -2.79 -0.32
CA ALA A 49 -2.96 -3.18 -1.63
C ALA A 49 -4.08 -4.20 -1.45
N SER A 50 -5.15 -4.06 -2.23
CA SER A 50 -6.37 -4.85 -2.14
C SER A 50 -6.73 -5.46 -3.50
N SER A 51 -7.45 -6.58 -3.51
CA SER A 51 -8.09 -7.13 -4.71
C SER A 51 -9.20 -6.25 -5.26
N ARG A 52 -9.79 -5.40 -4.42
CA ARG A 52 -10.84 -4.43 -4.77
C ARG A 52 -10.29 -3.02 -4.73
N MET A 53 -9.09 -2.83 -5.30
CA MET A 53 -8.42 -1.53 -5.22
C MET A 53 -9.24 -0.39 -5.81
N SER A 54 -10.05 -0.63 -6.86
CA SER A 54 -10.95 0.39 -7.40
C SER A 54 -11.95 0.92 -6.36
N ASP A 55 -12.51 0.05 -5.52
CA ASP A 55 -13.43 0.47 -4.45
C ASP A 55 -12.68 1.21 -3.33
N VAL A 56 -11.52 0.69 -2.93
CA VAL A 56 -10.68 1.26 -1.86
C VAL A 56 -10.13 2.63 -2.26
N ALA A 57 -9.57 2.73 -3.45
CA ALA A 57 -9.01 3.95 -4.01
C ALA A 57 -10.11 4.97 -4.33
N GLY A 58 -11.28 4.51 -4.78
CA GLY A 58 -12.46 5.33 -5.04
C GLY A 58 -13.11 5.95 -3.80
N ALA A 59 -12.80 5.43 -2.60
CA ALA A 59 -13.30 5.99 -1.33
C ALA A 59 -12.66 7.34 -0.96
N THR A 60 -11.66 7.81 -1.72
CA THR A 60 -10.96 9.06 -1.49
C THR A 60 -10.50 9.72 -2.77
N THR A 61 -10.31 11.05 -2.76
CA THR A 61 -9.60 11.78 -3.81
C THR A 61 -8.15 12.09 -3.44
N LEU A 62 -7.72 11.69 -2.25
CA LEU A 62 -6.36 11.90 -1.77
C LEU A 62 -5.36 11.00 -2.51
N PRO A 63 -4.09 11.43 -2.65
CA PRO A 63 -3.03 10.57 -3.17
C PRO A 63 -2.72 9.42 -2.21
N ILE A 64 -2.51 8.24 -2.79
CA ILE A 64 -2.28 6.98 -2.08
C ILE A 64 -0.86 6.47 -2.36
N LEU A 65 -0.19 6.00 -1.31
CA LEU A 65 0.99 5.14 -1.38
C LEU A 65 0.62 3.77 -0.84
N MET A 66 0.92 2.69 -1.55
CA MET A 66 0.64 1.36 -1.03
C MET A 66 1.73 0.91 -0.06
N LEU A 67 1.33 0.19 0.98
CA LEU A 67 2.26 -0.43 1.92
C LEU A 67 2.83 -1.76 1.40
N GLY A 68 3.98 -2.13 1.97
CA GLY A 68 4.76 -3.30 1.56
C GLY A 68 4.17 -4.67 1.92
N GLY A 69 3.14 -4.71 2.78
CA GLY A 69 2.60 -5.95 3.32
C GLY A 69 3.55 -6.63 4.32
N GLU A 70 3.17 -7.82 4.75
CA GLU A 70 4.04 -8.71 5.53
C GLU A 70 4.88 -9.58 4.59
N PRO A 71 6.19 -9.78 4.87
CA PRO A 71 6.99 -10.77 4.16
C PRO A 71 6.34 -12.15 4.27
N GLY A 72 6.18 -12.84 3.14
CA GLY A 72 5.50 -14.13 3.09
C GLY A 72 6.10 -15.06 2.03
N PRO A 73 5.63 -16.32 1.97
CA PRO A 73 6.19 -17.33 1.07
C PRO A 73 5.89 -17.08 -0.41
N ASN A 74 5.00 -16.13 -0.73
CA ASN A 74 4.59 -15.81 -2.10
C ASN A 74 4.83 -14.32 -2.42
N PRO A 75 6.08 -13.91 -2.67
CA PRO A 75 6.40 -12.54 -3.06
C PRO A 75 5.72 -12.14 -4.38
N ASP A 76 5.56 -13.08 -5.32
CA ASP A 76 4.93 -12.79 -6.62
C ASP A 76 3.50 -12.29 -6.49
N ALA A 77 2.72 -12.90 -5.59
CA ALA A 77 1.36 -12.43 -5.31
C ALA A 77 1.35 -11.00 -4.73
N GLN A 78 2.35 -10.62 -3.93
CA GLN A 78 2.46 -9.28 -3.38
C GLN A 78 2.80 -8.24 -4.46
N PHE A 79 3.74 -8.56 -5.36
CA PHE A 79 4.08 -7.69 -6.49
C PHE A 79 2.91 -7.54 -7.46
N ALA A 80 2.20 -8.63 -7.80
CA ALA A 80 1.02 -8.57 -8.66
C ALA A 80 -0.09 -7.68 -8.07
N ARG A 81 -0.29 -7.72 -6.74
CA ARG A 81 -1.23 -6.80 -6.06
C ARG A 81 -0.81 -5.34 -6.19
N TRP A 82 0.48 -5.04 -6.10
CA TRP A 82 0.97 -3.68 -6.33
C TRP A 82 0.78 -3.23 -7.77
N GLU A 83 1.03 -4.10 -8.75
CA GLU A 83 0.82 -3.79 -10.17
C GLU A 83 -0.65 -3.47 -10.48
N ILE A 84 -1.58 -4.28 -9.96
CA ILE A 84 -3.02 -4.03 -10.11
C ILE A 84 -3.38 -2.68 -9.50
N ALA A 85 -2.93 -2.42 -8.27
CA ALA A 85 -3.29 -1.20 -7.56
C ALA A 85 -2.64 0.06 -8.15
N MET A 86 -1.45 -0.03 -8.78
CA MET A 86 -0.85 1.08 -9.54
C MET A 86 -1.68 1.51 -10.75
N SER A 87 -2.65 0.71 -11.20
CA SER A 87 -3.56 1.11 -12.28
C SER A 87 -4.60 2.17 -11.85
N GLU A 88 -4.79 2.37 -10.55
CA GLU A 88 -5.73 3.36 -10.02
C GLU A 88 -5.16 4.80 -10.10
N PRO A 89 -5.98 5.80 -10.48
CA PRO A 89 -5.51 7.13 -10.85
C PRO A 89 -4.89 7.95 -9.71
N ASN A 90 -5.29 7.67 -8.47
CA ASN A 90 -4.79 8.33 -7.26
C ASN A 90 -3.72 7.51 -6.52
N VAL A 91 -3.36 6.31 -6.99
CA VAL A 91 -2.24 5.55 -6.46
C VAL A 91 -0.94 6.04 -7.10
N ARG A 92 0.01 6.46 -6.27
CA ARG A 92 1.22 7.20 -6.69
C ARG A 92 2.52 6.45 -6.45
N GLY A 93 2.49 5.29 -5.81
CA GLY A 93 3.68 4.49 -5.58
C GLY A 93 3.62 3.64 -4.32
N LEU A 94 4.81 3.35 -3.78
CA LEU A 94 5.02 2.41 -2.67
C LEU A 94 5.73 3.09 -1.50
N VAL A 95 5.34 2.73 -0.28
CA VAL A 95 6.14 2.89 0.95
C VAL A 95 6.26 1.51 1.59
N ALA A 96 7.23 0.74 1.10
CA ALA A 96 7.50 -0.62 1.53
C ALA A 96 8.79 -0.68 2.37
N GLY A 97 8.79 -1.51 3.40
CA GLY A 97 9.92 -1.71 4.32
C GLY A 97 10.36 -3.17 4.33
N ARG A 98 9.85 -3.93 5.30
CA ARG A 98 10.26 -5.32 5.58
C ARG A 98 10.31 -6.22 4.34
N THR A 99 9.29 -6.18 3.48
CA THR A 99 9.22 -7.01 2.27
C THR A 99 10.37 -6.77 1.28
N LEU A 100 10.95 -5.56 1.27
CA LEU A 100 12.09 -5.23 0.40
C LEU A 100 13.43 -5.36 1.11
N LEU A 101 13.49 -5.00 2.40
CA LEU A 101 14.72 -5.02 3.19
C LEU A 101 15.11 -6.43 3.67
N TYR A 102 14.11 -7.29 3.87
CA TYR A 102 14.26 -8.66 4.35
C TYR A 102 13.37 -9.59 3.50
N PRO A 103 13.67 -9.73 2.20
CA PRO A 103 12.86 -10.55 1.33
C PRO A 103 12.92 -12.02 1.76
N SER A 104 11.83 -12.75 1.59
CA SER A 104 11.76 -14.18 1.90
C SER A 104 12.55 -15.04 0.90
N VAL A 105 12.84 -14.49 -0.28
CA VAL A 105 13.56 -15.12 -1.39
C VAL A 105 14.34 -14.04 -2.14
N GLY A 106 15.58 -14.32 -2.53
CA GLY A 106 16.44 -13.40 -3.28
C GLY A 106 17.10 -12.34 -2.41
N GLU A 107 17.80 -11.41 -3.07
CA GLU A 107 18.52 -10.32 -2.39
C GLU A 107 17.68 -9.03 -2.33
N PRO A 108 17.87 -8.16 -1.32
CA PRO A 108 17.16 -6.88 -1.21
C PRO A 108 17.24 -6.00 -2.47
N GLU A 109 18.39 -6.00 -3.17
CA GLU A 109 18.60 -5.26 -4.40
C GLU A 109 17.63 -5.68 -5.52
N ASP A 110 17.42 -7.00 -5.67
CA ASP A 110 16.49 -7.54 -6.66
C ASP A 110 15.04 -7.17 -6.31
N ALA A 111 14.68 -7.25 -5.02
CA ALA A 111 13.36 -6.87 -4.54
C ALA A 111 13.07 -5.38 -4.79
N VAL A 112 14.04 -4.51 -4.50
CA VAL A 112 13.95 -3.07 -4.76
C VAL A 112 13.88 -2.77 -6.25
N MET A 113 14.68 -3.45 -7.08
CA MET A 113 14.66 -3.27 -8.53
C MET A 113 13.30 -3.63 -9.12
N ARG A 114 12.72 -4.76 -8.67
CA ARG A 114 11.38 -5.18 -9.05
C ARG A 114 10.31 -4.20 -8.56
N ALA A 115 10.42 -3.68 -7.33
CA ALA A 115 9.48 -2.69 -6.83
C ALA A 115 9.55 -1.38 -7.62
N SER A 116 10.76 -1.00 -8.05
CA SER A 116 10.97 0.15 -8.93
C SER A 116 10.31 -0.05 -10.29
N SER A 117 10.32 -1.25 -10.89
CA SER A 117 9.63 -1.45 -12.18
C SER A 117 8.11 -1.31 -12.06
N VAL A 118 7.53 -1.67 -10.91
CA VAL A 118 6.09 -1.52 -10.66
C VAL A 118 5.65 -0.05 -10.61
N ILE A 119 6.40 0.81 -9.92
CA ILE A 119 6.04 2.24 -9.79
C ILE A 119 6.41 3.08 -11.02
N ARG A 120 7.22 2.52 -11.91
CA ARG A 120 7.91 3.23 -13.00
C ARG A 120 7.99 2.35 -14.26
N PRO A 121 6.86 1.86 -14.80
CA PRO A 121 6.84 0.82 -15.84
C PRO A 121 7.53 1.23 -17.15
N ASN A 122 7.64 2.54 -17.43
CA ASN A 122 8.29 3.08 -18.64
C ASN A 122 9.70 3.64 -18.38
N SER A 123 10.26 3.42 -17.20
CA SER A 123 11.62 3.84 -16.88
C SER A 123 12.54 2.67 -17.19
N HIS A 124 13.23 2.73 -18.32
CA HIS A 124 14.39 1.85 -18.48
C HIS A 124 15.40 2.21 -17.38
N PRO A 125 15.92 1.24 -16.61
CA PRO A 125 17.06 1.50 -15.77
C PRO A 125 18.18 1.95 -16.71
N THR A 126 18.53 3.24 -16.64
CA THR A 126 19.75 3.71 -17.26
C THR A 126 20.87 2.94 -16.59
N LYS A 127 21.49 2.01 -17.33
CA LYS A 127 22.79 1.49 -16.95
C LYS A 127 23.76 2.68 -16.91
N GLY A 128 24.12 3.13 -15.72
CA GLY A 128 25.13 4.16 -15.47
C GLY A 128 25.12 4.50 -13.98
N ALA A 129 26.24 4.64 -13.28
CA ALA A 129 27.62 4.87 -13.69
C ALA A 129 28.59 4.34 -12.62
#